data_AF-H1YHE0-F1
#
_entry.id   AF-H1YHE0-F1
#
_cell.length_a   1.000
_cell.length_b   1.000
_cell.length_c   1.000
_cell.angle_alpha   90.00
_cell.angle_beta   90.00
_cell.angle_gamma   90.00
#
_symmetry.space_group_name_H-M   'P 1'
#
loop_
_entity.id
_entity.type
_entity.pdbx_description
1 polymer ?
#
loop_
_entity_poly.entity_id
_entity_poly.type
_entity_poly.pdbx_seq_one_letter_code
_entity_poly.pdbx_strand_id
1 'polypeptide(L)'
;MQGISKSRHVHLMDALLQLEQLLGKECECLQQTGEYRVELETMHRNYERLLDDLEKVITDYSVLYDQVKIQFLGKKLKELKKEISVEMPGFPVLVQNIRIAYGT
;
A
#
# COMPACT_ATOMS: atom_id res chain seq x y z
N MET A 1 4.74 -7.19 -8.45
CA MET A 1 3.72 -8.26 -8.40
C MET A 1 2.71 -7.99 -9.49
N GLN A 2 2.46 -8.92 -10.41
CA GLN A 2 1.33 -8.78 -11.33
C GLN A 2 0.06 -9.19 -10.56
N GLY A 3 -0.83 -8.23 -10.31
CA GLY A 3 -2.11 -8.50 -9.65
C GLY A 3 -3.04 -9.32 -10.55
N ILE A 4 -4.10 -9.86 -9.96
CA ILE A 4 -5.16 -10.50 -10.75
C ILE A 4 -5.82 -9.41 -11.59
N SER A 5 -5.82 -9.58 -12.91
CA SER A 5 -6.40 -8.62 -13.83
C SER A 5 -7.91 -8.75 -13.82
N LYS A 6 -8.61 -7.69 -13.39
CA LYS A 6 -10.08 -7.62 -13.38
C LYS A 6 -10.68 -7.95 -14.76
N SER A 7 -10.08 -7.46 -15.84
CA SER A 7 -10.57 -7.75 -17.20
C SER A 7 -10.41 -9.20 -17.58
N ARG A 8 -9.28 -9.85 -17.22
CA ARG A 8 -9.11 -11.30 -17.43
C ARG A 8 -10.09 -12.13 -16.61
N HIS A 9 -10.34 -11.74 -15.35
CA HIS A 9 -11.34 -12.40 -14.50
C HIS A 9 -12.74 -12.33 -15.13
N VAL A 10 -13.19 -11.13 -15.51
CA VAL A 10 -14.50 -10.93 -16.14
C VAL A 10 -14.61 -11.75 -17.44
N HIS A 11 -13.61 -11.68 -18.31
CA HIS A 11 -13.64 -12.45 -19.56
C HIS A 11 -13.74 -13.96 -19.33
N LEU A 12 -13.03 -14.49 -18.33
CA LEU A 12 -13.10 -15.92 -18.00
C LEU A 12 -14.47 -16.31 -17.42
N MET A 13 -15.03 -15.47 -16.54
CA MET A 13 -16.35 -15.68 -15.97
C MET A 13 -17.46 -15.66 -17.05
N ASP A 14 -17.35 -14.75 -18.01
CA ASP A 14 -18.28 -14.66 -19.14
C ASP A 14 -18.15 -15.89 -20.06
N ALA A 15 -16.92 -16.35 -20.33
CA ALA A 15 -16.70 -17.55 -21.12
C ALA A 15 -17.29 -18.82 -20.45
N LEU A 16 -17.14 -18.94 -19.13
CA LEU A 16 -17.72 -20.05 -18.38
C LEU A 16 -19.26 -19.98 -18.35
N LEU A 17 -19.83 -18.78 -18.23
CA LEU A 17 -21.28 -18.60 -18.32
C LEU A 17 -21.82 -18.95 -19.73
N GLN A 18 -21.10 -18.57 -20.79
CA GLN A 18 -21.46 -18.97 -22.15
C GLN A 18 -21.37 -20.48 -22.34
N LEU A 19 -20.35 -21.13 -21.77
CA LEU A 19 -20.21 -22.57 -21.80
C LEU A 19 -21.39 -23.27 -21.10
N GLU A 20 -21.83 -22.78 -19.93
CA GLU A 20 -23.02 -23.30 -19.24
C GLU A 20 -24.29 -23.18 -20.09
N GLN A 21 -24.44 -22.09 -20.86
CA GLN A 21 -25.61 -21.89 -21.73
C GLN A 21 -25.62 -22.84 -22.93
N LEU A 22 -24.44 -23.21 -23.42
CA LEU A 22 -24.27 -24.12 -24.55
C LEU A 22 -24.35 -25.59 -24.12
N LEU A 23 -23.91 -25.91 -22.90
CA LEU A 23 -24.05 -27.23 -22.31
C LEU A 23 -25.52 -27.46 -21.93
N GLY A 24 -26.15 -28.49 -22.49
CA GLY A 24 -27.53 -28.87 -22.15
C GLY A 24 -27.70 -29.22 -20.66
N LYS A 25 -28.96 -29.31 -20.20
CA LYS A 25 -29.35 -29.39 -18.77
C LYS A 25 -28.80 -30.59 -17.97
N GLU A 26 -28.16 -31.58 -18.59
CA GLU A 26 -27.73 -32.82 -17.94
C GLU A 26 -26.35 -33.28 -18.43
N CYS A 27 -25.30 -32.60 -17.97
CA CYS A 27 -23.92 -33.02 -18.19
C CYS A 27 -23.07 -32.71 -16.96
N GLU A 28 -22.24 -33.65 -16.51
CA GLU A 28 -21.26 -33.44 -15.41
C GLU A 28 -20.38 -32.20 -15.68
N CYS A 29 -20.10 -31.90 -16.94
CA CYS A 29 -19.36 -30.71 -17.36
C CYS A 29 -20.07 -29.40 -16.96
N LEU A 30 -21.40 -29.36 -16.93
CA LEU A 30 -22.16 -28.17 -16.52
C LEU A 30 -22.03 -27.92 -15.02
N GLN A 31 -22.08 -29.00 -14.22
CA GLN A 31 -21.87 -28.89 -12.77
C GLN A 31 -20.44 -28.43 -12.45
N GLN A 32 -19.43 -29.01 -13.10
CA GLN A 32 -18.04 -28.60 -12.97
C GLN A 32 -17.81 -27.14 -13.38
N THR A 33 -18.47 -26.68 -14.45
CA THR A 33 -18.35 -25.28 -14.90
C THR A 33 -18.91 -24.31 -13.85
N GLY A 34 -20.05 -24.65 -13.23
CA GLY A 34 -20.63 -23.86 -12.14
C GLY A 34 -19.74 -23.84 -10.89
N GLU A 35 -19.17 -24.98 -10.52
CA GLU A 35 -18.21 -25.08 -9.41
C GLU A 35 -16.98 -24.19 -9.65
N TYR A 36 -16.38 -24.25 -10.85
CA TYR A 36 -15.25 -23.39 -11.21
C TYR A 36 -15.59 -21.90 -11.18
N ARG A 37 -16.80 -21.51 -11.63
CA ARG A 37 -17.24 -20.11 -11.56
C ARG A 37 -17.36 -19.62 -10.13
N VAL A 38 -17.99 -20.41 -9.26
CA VAL A 38 -18.15 -20.06 -7.84
C VAL A 38 -16.79 -19.96 -7.15
N GLU A 39 -15.88 -20.90 -7.42
CA GLU A 39 -14.55 -20.90 -6.85
C GLU A 39 -13.73 -19.69 -7.33
N LEU A 40 -13.71 -19.41 -8.64
CA LEU A 40 -13.02 -18.26 -9.22
C LEU A 40 -13.53 -16.94 -8.65
N GLU A 41 -14.84 -16.76 -8.56
CA GLU A 41 -15.45 -15.56 -8.00
C GLU A 41 -15.10 -15.41 -6.51
N THR A 42 -15.11 -16.51 -5.75
CA THR A 42 -14.73 -16.50 -4.33
C THR A 42 -13.26 -16.13 -4.15
N MET A 43 -12.36 -16.71 -4.94
CA MET A 43 -10.94 -16.37 -4.91
C MET A 43 -10.69 -14.91 -5.30
N HIS A 44 -11.37 -14.41 -6.33
CA HIS A 44 -11.23 -13.01 -6.76
C HIS A 44 -11.69 -12.04 -5.66
N ARG A 45 -12.82 -12.29 -5.01
CA ARG A 45 -13.30 -11.46 -3.89
C ARG A 45 -12.35 -11.49 -2.69
N ASN A 46 -11.80 -12.66 -2.38
CA ASN A 46 -10.80 -12.77 -1.31
C ASN A 46 -9.53 -11.98 -1.64
N TYR A 47 -9.10 -12.02 -2.90
CA TYR A 47 -7.99 -11.20 -3.38
C TYR A 47 -8.27 -9.70 -3.27
N GLU A 48 -9.45 -9.23 -3.69
CA GLU A 48 -9.84 -7.82 -3.55
C GLU A 48 -9.86 -7.38 -2.08
N ARG A 49 -10.41 -8.20 -1.18
CA ARG A 49 -10.38 -7.91 0.27
C ARG A 49 -8.95 -7.79 0.81
N LEU A 50 -8.04 -8.68 0.40
CA LEU A 50 -6.64 -8.62 0.82
C LEU A 50 -5.95 -7.35 0.32
N LEU A 51 -6.30 -6.86 -0.88
CA LEU A 51 -5.79 -5.59 -1.39
C LEU A 51 -6.29 -4.41 -0.55
N ASP A 52 -7.57 -4.38 -0.19
CA ASP A 52 -8.13 -3.33 0.67
C ASP A 52 -7.45 -3.31 2.04
N ASP A 53 -7.20 -4.48 2.63
CA ASP A 53 -6.52 -4.57 3.92
C ASP A 53 -5.05 -4.15 3.82
N LEU A 54 -4.37 -4.47 2.71
CA LEU A 54 -3.01 -3.99 2.45
C LEU A 54 -2.97 -2.46 2.30
N GLU A 55 -3.94 -1.89 1.59
CA GLU A 55 -4.06 -0.43 1.43
C GLU A 55 -4.23 0.28 2.77
N LYS A 56 -5.06 -0.27 3.67
CA LYS A 56 -5.20 0.26 5.04
C LYS A 56 -3.88 0.25 5.78
N VAL A 57 -3.16 -0.88 5.78
CA VAL A 57 -1.87 -1.00 6.49
C VAL A 57 -0.84 -0.02 5.94
N ILE A 58 -0.77 0.14 4.61
CA ILE A 58 0.14 1.12 3.97
C ILE A 58 -0.23 2.55 4.38
N THR A 59 -1.53 2.86 4.41
CA THR A 59 -2.02 4.18 4.81
C THR A 59 -1.69 4.47 6.27
N ASP A 60 -1.99 3.53 7.18
CA ASP A 60 -1.72 3.64 8.61
C ASP A 60 -0.21 3.81 8.87
N TYR A 61 0.62 3.04 8.17
CA TYR A 61 2.06 3.18 8.24
C TYR A 61 2.53 4.57 7.78
N SER A 62 1.99 5.07 6.66
CA SER A 62 2.36 6.38 6.11
C SER A 62 1.98 7.51 7.07
N VAL A 63 0.78 7.45 7.66
CA VAL A 63 0.32 8.40 8.67
C VAL A 63 1.24 8.38 9.89
N LEU A 64 1.58 7.19 10.40
CA LEU A 64 2.49 7.05 11.53
C LEU A 64 3.88 7.58 11.21
N TYR A 65 4.40 7.28 10.01
CA TYR A 65 5.69 7.77 9.54
C TYR A 65 5.72 9.30 9.52
N ASP A 66 4.69 9.96 9.00
CA ASP A 66 4.60 11.41 8.95
C ASP A 66 4.48 12.02 10.35
N GLN A 67 3.72 11.40 11.25
CA GLN A 67 3.65 11.81 12.66
C GLN A 67 5.04 11.74 13.31
N VAL A 68 5.75 10.62 13.16
CA VAL A 68 7.08 10.44 13.76
C VAL A 68 8.09 11.40 13.14
N LYS A 69 8.17 11.49 11.81
CA LYS A 69 9.18 12.28 11.11
C LYS A 69 8.94 13.77 11.23
N ILE A 70 7.73 14.22 10.92
CA ILE A 70 7.41 15.65 10.81
C ILE A 70 7.06 16.21 12.18
N GLN A 71 6.14 15.54 12.88
CA GLN A 71 5.55 16.12 14.09
C GLN A 71 6.40 15.88 15.32
N PHE A 72 7.04 14.71 15.45
CA PHE A 72 7.87 14.42 16.60
C PHE A 72 9.33 14.84 16.35
N LEU A 73 10.01 14.19 15.40
CA LEU A 73 11.44 14.41 15.15
C LEU A 73 11.73 15.85 14.71
N GLY A 74 10.94 16.39 13.78
CA GLY A 74 11.08 17.79 13.34
C GLY A 74 10.92 18.81 14.48
N LYS A 75 9.94 18.61 15.38
CA LYS A 75 9.75 19.49 16.55
C LYS A 75 10.87 19.31 17.57
N LYS A 76 11.26 18.07 17.88
CA LYS A 76 12.33 17.77 18.84
C LYS A 76 13.68 18.32 18.39
N LEU A 77 14.03 18.19 17.11
CA LEU A 77 15.25 18.79 16.57
C LEU A 77 15.21 20.32 16.62
N LYS A 78 14.03 20.94 16.42
CA LYS A 78 13.86 22.39 16.53
C LYS A 78 13.97 22.89 17.97
N GLU A 79 13.42 22.15 18.93
CA GLU A 79 13.57 22.40 20.37
C GLU A 79 15.03 22.27 20.78
N LEU A 80 15.69 21.18 20.41
CA LEU A 80 17.10 20.95 20.70
C LEU A 80 17.99 22.05 20.10
N LYS A 81 17.73 22.47 18.87
CA LYS A 81 18.44 23.59 18.24
C LYS A 81 18.26 24.89 19.03
N LYS A 82 17.06 25.16 19.57
CA LYS A 82 16.80 26.33 20.40
C LYS A 82 17.54 26.25 21.72
N GLU A 83 17.48 25.11 22.42
CA GLU A 83 18.21 24.89 23.68
C GLU A 83 19.72 25.10 23.50
N ILE A 84 20.32 24.48 22.49
CA ILE A 84 21.75 24.64 22.18
C ILE A 84 22.10 26.11 21.85
N SER A 85 21.21 26.84 21.17
CA SER A 85 21.42 28.26 20.88
C SER A 85 21.32 29.15 22.12
N VAL A 86 20.55 28.73 23.13
CA VAL A 86 20.38 29.44 24.41
C VAL A 86 21.54 29.13 25.36
N GLU A 87 21.97 27.87 25.44
CA GLU A 87 23.08 27.43 26.31
C GLU A 87 24.46 27.82 25.76
N MET A 88 24.63 27.83 24.43
CA MET A 88 25.85 28.26 23.76
C MET A 88 25.52 29.24 22.62
N PRO A 89 25.37 30.54 22.91
CA PRO A 89 25.05 31.55 21.90
C PRO A 89 26.13 31.68 20.79
N GLY A 90 27.35 31.19 21.00
CA GLY A 90 28.40 31.10 19.98
C GLY A 90 28.33 29.88 19.05
N PHE A 91 27.48 28.90 19.35
CA PHE A 91 27.36 27.66 18.58
C PHE A 91 26.90 27.87 17.13
N PRO A 92 25.92 28.75 16.82
CA PRO A 92 25.54 29.05 15.44
C PRO A 92 26.70 29.65 14.64
N VAL A 93 27.50 30.51 15.27
CA VAL A 93 28.67 31.15 14.67
C VAL A 93 29.78 30.13 14.41
N LEU A 94 30.00 29.19 15.33
CA LEU A 94 30.96 28.11 15.19
C LEU A 94 30.59 27.17 14.02
N VAL A 95 29.32 26.77 13.92
CA VAL A 95 28.83 25.94 12.81
C VAL A 95 29.00 26.67 11.47
N GLN A 96 28.69 27.96 11.42
CA GLN A 96 28.83 28.77 10.21
C GLN A 96 30.30 28.97 9.81
N ASN A 97 31.20 29.15 10.77
CA ASN A 97 32.63 29.23 10.52
C ASN A 97 33.21 27.90 10.01
N ILE A 98 32.79 26.76 10.56
CA ILE A 98 33.20 25.44 10.05
C ILE A 98 32.69 25.25 8.62
N ARG A 99 31.46 25.67 8.32
CA ARG A 99 30.89 25.61 6.97
C ARG A 99 31.64 26.46 5.95
N ILE A 100 32.04 27.66 6.34
CA ILE A 100 32.83 28.57 5.50
C ILE A 100 34.25 28.03 5.30
N ALA A 101 34.87 27.48 6.35
CA ALA A 101 36.23 26.97 6.30
C ALA A 101 36.36 25.64 5.54
N TYR A 102 35.33 24.79 5.58
CA TYR A 102 35.41 23.42 5.05
C TYR A 102 34.35 23.06 3.99
N GLY A 103 33.43 23.97 3.66
CA GLY A 103 32.60 23.90 2.45
C GLY A 103 31.52 22.82 2.38
N THR A 104 31.03 22.27 3.50
CA THR A 104 29.97 21.23 3.53
C THR A 104 28.53 21.74 3.71
#